data_AF-A0A921BB75-F1
#
_entry.id   AF-A0A921BB75-F1
#
_cell.length_a   1.000
_cell.length_b   1.000
_cell.length_c   1.000
_cell.angle_alpha   90.00
_cell.angle_beta   90.00
_cell.angle_gamma   90.00
#
_symmetry.space_group_name_H-M   'P 1'
#
loop_
_entity.id
_entity.type
_entity.pdbx_description
1 polymer ?
#
loop_
_entity_poly.entity_id
_entity_poly.type
_entity_poly.pdbx_seq_one_letter_code
_entity_poly.pdbx_strand_id
1 'polypeptide(L)'
;MTRQGSLPNTEGDIAVKLVPEKPQGLFKEYKNDAERTADTRRGDWYITGDRAYADDEGYFWFVSRADDVILSAGYRIGPFEVESALIEHLQLPNLQ
;
A
#
# COMPACT_ATOMS: atom_id res chain seq x y z
N MET A 1 -11.92 -3.22 -0.51
CA MET A 1 -12.66 -4.26 0.20
C MET A 1 -13.83 -4.60 -0.69
N THR A 2 -13.81 -5.79 -1.30
CA THR A 2 -15.06 -6.39 -1.72
C THR A 2 -15.82 -6.74 -0.44
N ARG A 3 -16.73 -5.84 -0.01
CA ARG A 3 -17.61 -6.06 1.15
C ARG A 3 -18.30 -7.41 0.93
N GLN A 4 -18.64 -8.13 1.99
CA GLN A 4 -19.61 -9.22 1.86
C GLN A 4 -20.90 -8.60 1.28
N GLY A 5 -21.12 -8.78 -0.04
CA GLY A 5 -22.12 -8.05 -0.85
C GLY A 5 -21.60 -7.09 -1.95
N SER A 6 -20.30 -6.95 -2.19
CA SER A 6 -19.80 -6.28 -3.39
C SER A 6 -19.84 -7.23 -4.59
N LEU A 7 -20.14 -6.69 -5.77
CA LEU A 7 -20.09 -7.47 -6.99
C LEU A 7 -18.67 -8.00 -7.24
N PRO A 8 -18.53 -9.23 -7.74
CA PRO A 8 -17.25 -9.74 -8.20
C PRO A 8 -16.68 -8.81 -9.29
N ASN A 9 -15.37 -8.87 -9.47
CA ASN A 9 -14.63 -8.04 -10.43
C ASN A 9 -14.72 -6.52 -10.18
N THR A 10 -15.06 -6.11 -8.95
CA THR A 10 -15.05 -4.70 -8.52
C THR A 10 -13.77 -4.39 -7.75
N GLU A 11 -13.04 -3.37 -8.21
CA GLU A 11 -11.79 -2.93 -7.58
C GLU A 11 -12.03 -2.26 -6.21
N GLY A 12 -11.14 -2.50 -5.25
CA GLY A 12 -11.05 -1.74 -4.02
C GLY A 12 -9.80 -2.06 -3.19
N ASP A 13 -9.72 -1.48 -1.99
CA ASP A 13 -8.56 -1.65 -1.11
C ASP A 13 -8.44 -3.07 -0.53
N ILE A 14 -7.26 -3.67 -0.56
CA ILE A 14 -6.96 -4.86 0.25
C ILE A 14 -6.86 -4.42 1.72
N ALA A 15 -7.52 -5.17 2.61
CA ALA A 15 -7.57 -4.86 4.01
C ALA A 15 -7.60 -6.10 4.90
N VAL A 16 -7.06 -5.98 6.10
CA VAL A 16 -7.00 -7.02 7.12
C VAL A 16 -7.87 -6.61 8.31
N LYS A 17 -8.75 -7.50 8.76
CA LYS A 17 -9.63 -7.23 9.90
C LYS A 17 -8.82 -7.18 11.20
N LEU A 18 -9.04 -6.17 12.02
CA LEU A 18 -8.34 -5.96 13.30
C LEU A 18 -9.20 -6.26 14.53
N VAL A 19 -10.53 -6.23 14.38
CA VAL A 19 -11.51 -6.37 15.45
C VAL A 19 -12.38 -7.61 15.18
N PRO A 20 -12.69 -8.45 16.18
CA PRO A 20 -12.37 -8.28 17.61
C PRO A 20 -10.93 -8.56 18.00
N GLU A 21 -10.21 -9.36 17.22
CA GLU A 21 -8.84 -9.77 17.51
C GLU A 21 -7.92 -9.46 16.33
N LYS A 22 -6.75 -8.90 16.63
CA LYS A 22 -5.72 -8.60 15.64
C LYS A 22 -5.05 -9.91 15.20
N PRO A 23 -4.95 -10.20 13.89
CA PRO A 23 -4.34 -11.42 13.41
C PRO A 23 -2.85 -11.47 13.72
N GLN A 24 -2.37 -12.68 14.00
CA GLN A 24 -0.94 -12.95 14.17
C GLN A 24 -0.20 -12.69 12.85
N GLY A 25 0.98 -12.10 12.93
CA GLY A 25 1.83 -11.76 11.78
C GLY A 25 1.69 -10.32 11.28
N LEU A 26 0.65 -9.57 11.67
CA LEU A 26 0.57 -8.15 11.37
C LEU A 26 1.48 -7.35 12.32
N PHE A 27 2.40 -6.55 11.76
CA PHE A 27 3.32 -5.70 12.52
C PHE A 27 2.58 -4.78 13.52
N LYS A 28 3.27 -4.34 14.57
CA LYS A 28 2.65 -3.58 15.66
C LYS A 28 2.24 -2.17 15.23
N GLU A 29 3.21 -1.39 14.76
CA GLU A 29 3.12 0.05 14.46
C GLU A 29 4.35 0.49 13.66
N TYR A 30 4.28 1.65 13.00
CA TYR A 30 5.46 2.31 12.45
C TYR A 30 6.24 2.95 13.58
N LYS A 31 7.54 2.65 13.64
CA LYS A 31 8.42 3.13 14.71
C LYS A 31 8.55 4.66 14.62
N ASN A 32 8.26 5.33 15.72
CA ASN A 32 8.31 6.80 15.86
C ASN A 32 7.36 7.56 14.92
N ASP A 33 6.32 6.90 14.41
CA ASP A 33 5.39 7.49 13.44
C ASP A 33 3.95 7.04 13.75
N ALA A 34 3.39 7.66 14.79
CA ALA A 34 2.05 7.34 15.29
C ALA A 34 0.95 7.79 14.30
N GLU A 35 1.17 8.90 13.59
CA GLU A 35 0.24 9.41 12.58
C GLU A 35 0.12 8.41 11.44
N ARG A 36 1.24 7.98 10.84
CA ARG A 36 1.22 6.96 9.79
C ARG A 36 0.61 5.65 10.25
N THR A 37 0.79 5.27 11.52
CA THR A 37 0.14 4.09 12.08
C THR A 37 -1.38 4.25 12.14
N ALA A 38 -1.87 5.42 12.56
CA ALA A 38 -3.29 5.73 12.59
C ALA A 38 -3.90 5.77 11.17
N ASP A 39 -3.19 6.35 10.20
CA ASP A 39 -3.65 6.49 8.81
C ASP A 39 -3.87 5.15 8.10
N THR A 40 -3.21 4.07 8.55
CA THR A 40 -3.49 2.73 8.02
C THR A 40 -4.84 2.15 8.43
N ARG A 41 -5.60 2.80 9.32
CA ARG A 41 -6.86 2.26 9.82
C ARG A 41 -8.07 2.91 9.17
N ARG A 42 -9.04 2.08 8.78
CA ARG A 42 -10.39 2.50 8.40
C ARG A 42 -11.42 1.71 9.21
N GLY A 43 -11.84 2.27 10.34
CA GLY A 43 -12.66 1.57 11.33
C GLY A 43 -11.95 0.33 11.88
N ASP A 44 -12.57 -0.83 11.73
CA ASP A 44 -12.08 -2.12 12.23
C ASP A 44 -11.01 -2.77 11.34
N TRP A 45 -10.51 -2.07 10.32
CA TRP A 45 -9.66 -2.63 9.28
C TRP A 45 -8.31 -1.93 9.18
N TYR A 46 -7.26 -2.72 8.96
CA TYR A 46 -5.96 -2.26 8.49
C TYR A 46 -5.97 -2.25 6.96
N ILE A 47 -5.67 -1.11 6.35
CA ILE A 47 -5.58 -0.91 4.90
C ILE A 47 -4.13 -1.13 4.47
N THR A 48 -3.88 -2.06 3.55
CA THR A 48 -2.51 -2.42 3.15
C THR A 48 -1.87 -1.39 2.20
N GLY A 49 -2.70 -0.56 1.56
CA GLY A 49 -2.30 0.36 0.49
C GLY A 49 -2.26 -0.31 -0.89
N ASP A 50 -2.71 -1.55 -1.02
CA ASP A 50 -2.84 -2.25 -2.30
C ASP A 50 -4.31 -2.20 -2.79
N ARG A 51 -4.50 -2.02 -4.09
CA ARG A 51 -5.80 -2.13 -4.76
C ARG A 51 -5.87 -3.43 -5.56
N ALA A 52 -7.00 -4.12 -5.43
CA ALA A 52 -7.28 -5.37 -6.12
C ALA A 52 -8.78 -5.55 -6.35
N TYR A 53 -9.14 -6.50 -7.19
CA TYR A 53 -10.49 -7.05 -7.24
C TYR A 53 -10.45 -8.54 -6.89
N ALA A 54 -11.58 -9.06 -6.41
CA ALA A 54 -11.80 -10.49 -6.29
C ALA A 54 -12.63 -10.96 -7.48
N ASP A 55 -12.22 -12.03 -8.14
CA ASP A 55 -13.02 -12.66 -9.20
C ASP A 55 -14.18 -13.48 -8.62
N ASP A 56 -14.95 -14.10 -9.51
CA ASP A 56 -16.13 -14.91 -9.16
C ASP A 56 -15.79 -16.17 -8.34
N GLU A 57 -14.53 -16.61 -8.36
CA GLU A 57 -14.01 -17.75 -7.60
C GLU A 57 -13.38 -17.33 -6.27
N GLY A 58 -13.28 -16.02 -6.02
CA GLY A 58 -12.71 -15.45 -4.79
C GLY A 58 -11.19 -15.29 -4.83
N TYR A 59 -10.54 -15.47 -5.99
CA TYR A 59 -9.13 -15.15 -6.15
C TYR A 59 -8.93 -13.64 -6.29
N PHE A 60 -7.85 -13.15 -5.70
CA PHE A 60 -7.50 -11.73 -5.74
C PHE A 60 -6.55 -11.42 -6.89
N TRP A 61 -6.90 -10.39 -7.66
CA TRP A 61 -6.09 -9.87 -8.75
C TRP A 61 -5.60 -8.47 -8.40
N PHE A 62 -4.28 -8.34 -8.22
CA PHE A 62 -3.63 -7.07 -7.92
C PHE A 62 -3.76 -6.08 -9.09
N VAL A 63 -4.10 -4.84 -8.78
CA VAL A 63 -4.26 -3.76 -9.77
C VAL A 63 -3.16 -2.72 -9.62
N SER A 64 -3.06 -2.11 -8.44
CA SER A 64 -2.12 -1.02 -8.21
C SER A 64 -1.83 -0.83 -6.73
N ARG A 65 -0.93 0.10 -6.45
CA ARG A 65 -0.85 0.75 -5.14
C ARG A 65 -1.84 1.92 -5.08
N ALA A 66 -2.37 2.16 -3.90
CA ALA A 66 -3.24 3.30 -3.61
C ALA A 66 -2.43 4.56 -3.26
N ASP A 67 -1.17 4.39 -2.85
CA ASP A 67 -0.19 5.45 -2.64
C ASP A 67 0.78 5.54 -3.82
N ASP A 68 1.62 6.58 -3.83
CA ASP A 68 2.53 6.88 -4.94
C ASP A 68 3.73 5.91 -5.05
N VAL A 69 3.70 4.78 -4.35
CA VAL A 69 4.82 3.83 -4.34
C VAL A 69 4.80 2.97 -5.60
N ILE A 70 5.93 2.96 -6.29
CA ILE A 70 6.15 2.18 -7.51
C ILE A 70 6.55 0.76 -7.12
N LEU A 71 5.97 -0.24 -7.80
CA LEU A 71 6.43 -1.62 -7.73
C LEU A 71 7.25 -1.95 -8.98
N SER A 72 8.52 -2.31 -8.81
CA SER A 72 9.40 -2.72 -9.91
C SER A 72 10.20 -3.96 -9.51
N ALA A 73 10.05 -5.05 -10.27
CA ALA A 73 10.74 -6.32 -10.04
C ALA A 73 10.66 -6.86 -8.59
N GLY A 74 9.54 -6.63 -7.90
CA GLY A 74 9.34 -7.04 -6.50
C GLY A 74 9.82 -6.04 -5.45
N TYR A 75 10.43 -4.92 -5.87
CA TYR A 75 10.86 -3.84 -4.98
C TYR A 75 9.78 -2.76 -4.87
N ARG A 76 9.61 -2.23 -3.65
CA ARG A 76 8.78 -1.05 -3.35
C ARG A 76 9.67 0.18 -3.39
N ILE A 77 9.45 1.05 -4.36
CA ILE A 77 10.26 2.25 -4.62
C ILE A 77 9.42 3.48 -4.29
N GLY A 78 9.89 4.29 -3.35
CA GLY A 78 9.26 5.59 -3.07
C GLY A 78 9.61 6.58 -4.19
N PRO A 79 8.65 7.35 -4.73
CA PRO A 79 8.93 8.32 -5.79
C PRO A 79 9.91 9.39 -5.31
N PHE A 80 9.80 9.79 -4.04
CA PHE A 80 10.74 10.71 -3.39
C PHE A 80 12.20 10.25 -3.47
N GLU A 81 12.47 8.95 -3.34
CA GLU A 81 13.85 8.42 -3.42
C GLU A 81 14.43 8.62 -4.83
N VAL A 82 13.60 8.41 -5.85
CA VAL A 82 13.98 8.60 -7.26
C VAL A 82 14.12 10.09 -7.59
N GLU A 83 13.17 10.92 -7.16
CA GLU A 83 13.19 12.37 -7.39
C GLU A 83 14.38 13.05 -6.68
N SER A 84 14.69 12.66 -5.44
CA SER A 84 15.84 13.19 -4.70
C SER A 84 17.15 12.86 -5.41
N ALA A 85 17.31 11.61 -5.87
CA ALA A 85 18.49 11.19 -6.63
C ALA A 85 18.65 11.96 -7.95
N LEU A 86 17.53 12.22 -8.65
CA LEU A 86 17.54 13.02 -9.88
C LEU A 86 17.92 14.48 -9.61
N ILE A 87 17.39 15.09 -8.54
CA ILE A 87 17.74 16.46 -8.15
C ILE A 87 19.22 16.57 -7.80
N GLU A 88 19.76 15.64 -7.01
CA GLU A 88 21.18 15.60 -6.68
C GLU A 88 22.06 15.51 -7.94
N HIS A 89 21.66 14.69 -8.92
CA HIS A 89 22.39 14.58 -10.18
C HIS A 89 22.37 15.88 -10.99
N LEU A 90 21.22 16.55 -11.08
CA LEU A 90 21.07 17.81 -11.83
C LEU A 90 21.79 19.00 -11.16
N GLN A 91 22.05 18.93 -9.86
CA GLN A 91 22.79 19.96 -9.13
C GLN A 91 24.31 19.84 -9.26
N LEU A 92 24.83 18.70 -9.72
CA LEU A 92 26.23 18.57 -10.04
C LEU A 92 26.48 19.18 -11.43
N PRO A 93 27.28 20.26 -11.56
CA PRO A 93 27.68 20.74 -12.87
C PRO A 93 28.41 19.60 -13.57
N ASN A 94 28.09 19.36 -14.84
CA ASN A 94 28.78 18.38 -15.69
C ASN A 94 30.29 18.48 -15.44
N LEU A 95 30.87 17.47 -14.80
CA LEU A 95 32.32 17.29 -14.77
C LEU A 95 32.72 17.03 -16.23
N GLN A 96 33.19 18.09 -16.89
CA GLN A 96 34.04 17.97 -18.07
C GLN A 96 35.43 17.51 -17.65
#